data_AF-A0A3L8S2F6-F1
#
_entry.id   AF-A0A3L8S2F6-F1
#
_cell.length_a   1.000
_cell.length_b   1.000
_cell.length_c   1.000
_cell.angle_alpha   90.00
_cell.angle_beta   90.00
_cell.angle_gamma   90.00
#
_symmetry.space_group_name_H-M   'P 1'
#
loop_
_entity.id
_entity.type
_entity.pdbx_description
1 polymer ?
#
loop_
_entity_poly.entity_id
_entity_poly.type
_entity_poly.pdbx_seq_one_letter_code
_entity_poly.pdbx_strand_id
1 'polypeptide(L)'
;MAMQELWEAQPCPRGWWGHPTCGPCSCDVTHGFDPDCNKTTGECRCKDNHYRPPGGDTCYPCECYPTGSLSRRCDANTGQCPCKAGVIGRHCDRCDNPFAEVTAGGCEVNYDSCPRAIEANIWWPRTRFGLPAAAPCPKGSVGTALRHCDEHKGWLPPNLFNCSALAFAALRPWVEQLVGNESQWDAGQSRRVALALREAMLEAQGYFGSDVHLAYRLAGALLRHESRQHGFHLAATQDVHFTENLLRVGSALLDVGNKRHWELIQQTEGGTAQLLQHFEDYARALAQNMPQTYLSPFTIVTPNIVVSVVRLDKSSFAGAHLPRYEALRGEKLPDLETTVILPDSIFRPPDDRRPSTGHGQAPQGTGGQEEEEEEDEAGEEEKVEEEEAGMTVVTQHKRHPSLDEGQAIASVIIYRTLASLLPQHFDTDKRSLRCHWGWGLGGAGGGTWGVKAKPSIWGI
;
A
#
# COMPACT_ATOMS: atom_id res chain seq x y z
N MET A 1 68.17 -2.13 -57.53
CA MET A 1 67.10 -2.88 -56.84
C MET A 1 66.89 -2.20 -55.50
N ALA A 2 65.97 -1.24 -55.44
CA ALA A 2 65.59 -0.57 -54.20
C ALA A 2 64.51 -1.42 -53.53
N MET A 3 64.81 -1.92 -52.33
CA MET A 3 63.88 -2.68 -51.50
C MET A 3 63.15 -1.67 -50.62
N GLN A 4 61.97 -1.25 -51.05
CA GLN A 4 61.06 -0.38 -50.31
C GLN A 4 60.47 -1.21 -49.16
N GLU A 5 61.04 -1.07 -47.96
CA GLU A 5 60.44 -1.60 -46.72
C GLU A 5 59.14 -0.84 -46.42
N LEU A 6 58.03 -1.41 -46.88
CA LEU A 6 56.69 -1.12 -46.37
C LEU A 6 56.60 -1.73 -44.96
N TRP A 7 56.91 -0.94 -43.92
CA TRP A 7 56.37 -1.25 -42.60
C TRP A 7 54.88 -0.89 -42.65
N GLU A 8 54.01 -1.87 -42.90
CA GLU A 8 52.60 -1.70 -42.62
C GLU A 8 52.46 -1.56 -41.10
N ALA A 9 52.18 -0.33 -40.66
CA ALA A 9 51.95 0.00 -39.26
C ALA A 9 50.92 -0.96 -38.68
N GLN A 10 51.35 -1.86 -37.78
CA GLN A 10 50.45 -2.82 -37.16
C GLN A 10 49.36 -2.07 -36.37
N PRO A 11 48.08 -2.35 -36.62
CA PRO A 11 47.00 -1.67 -35.92
C PRO A 11 46.99 -2.04 -34.43
N CYS A 12 46.54 -1.10 -33.60
CA CYS A 12 46.45 -1.29 -32.16
C CYS A 12 45.60 -2.53 -31.77
N PRO A 13 45.95 -3.22 -30.65
CA PRO A 13 45.21 -4.37 -30.16
C PRO A 13 43.76 -4.04 -29.77
N ARG A 14 42.93 -5.07 -29.54
CA ARG A 14 41.54 -4.90 -29.08
C ARG A 14 41.47 -4.13 -27.76
N GLY A 15 40.52 -3.21 -27.64
CA GLY A 15 40.39 -2.28 -26.52
C GLY A 15 41.38 -1.10 -26.53
N TRP A 16 42.18 -0.93 -27.59
CA TRP A 16 43.15 0.16 -27.74
C TRP A 16 42.96 0.90 -29.09
N TRP A 17 43.27 2.20 -29.11
CA TRP A 17 43.15 3.09 -30.27
C TRP A 17 44.32 4.09 -30.35
N GLY A 18 44.54 4.69 -31.52
CA GLY A 18 45.60 5.68 -31.77
C GLY A 18 46.62 5.23 -32.83
N HIS A 19 47.39 6.18 -33.36
CA HIS A 19 48.57 5.92 -34.19
C HIS A 19 49.51 7.14 -34.08
N PRO A 20 50.85 6.99 -33.96
CA PRO A 20 51.64 5.75 -33.86
C PRO A 20 51.70 5.13 -32.44
N THR A 21 51.17 5.82 -31.43
CA THR A 21 51.09 5.31 -30.05
C THR A 21 49.64 4.93 -29.72
N CYS A 22 49.46 3.74 -29.15
CA CYS A 22 48.14 3.24 -28.75
C CYS A 22 47.80 3.63 -27.30
N GLY A 23 46.59 4.13 -27.07
CA GLY A 23 45.99 4.33 -25.74
C GLY A 23 44.75 3.44 -25.54
N PRO A 24 44.31 3.20 -24.29
CA PRO A 24 43.13 2.39 -24.01
C PRO A 24 41.83 3.10 -24.43
N CYS A 25 40.83 2.32 -24.86
CA CYS A 25 39.46 2.79 -25.07
C CYS A 25 38.75 2.97 -23.72
N SER A 26 38.12 4.12 -23.50
CA SER A 26 37.35 4.42 -22.28
C SER A 26 35.84 4.31 -22.52
N CYS A 27 35.38 3.14 -22.99
CA CYS A 27 33.98 2.89 -23.30
C CYS A 27 33.23 2.23 -22.14
N ASP A 28 32.02 2.71 -21.85
CA ASP A 28 31.21 2.19 -20.77
C ASP A 28 30.45 0.92 -21.18
N VAL A 29 31.03 -0.24 -20.86
CA VAL A 29 30.43 -1.54 -21.18
C VAL A 29 29.13 -1.81 -20.41
N THR A 30 28.91 -1.14 -19.27
CA THR A 30 27.69 -1.31 -18.45
C THR A 30 26.49 -0.65 -19.11
N HIS A 31 26.73 0.46 -19.81
CA HIS A 31 25.74 1.16 -20.64
C HIS A 31 25.63 0.58 -22.06
N GLY A 32 26.14 -0.63 -22.31
CA GLY A 32 25.95 -1.34 -23.58
C GLY A 32 26.89 -0.92 -24.72
N PHE A 33 27.92 -0.12 -24.44
CA PHE A 33 28.96 0.20 -25.41
C PHE A 33 29.89 -0.98 -25.67
N ASP A 34 30.44 -1.01 -26.88
CA ASP A 34 31.47 -1.96 -27.27
C ASP A 34 32.80 -1.59 -26.61
N PRO A 35 33.54 -2.55 -26.01
CA PRO A 35 34.88 -2.28 -25.49
C PRO A 35 35.87 -1.88 -26.58
N ASP A 36 35.63 -2.24 -27.85
CA ASP A 36 36.41 -1.82 -29.00
C ASP A 36 35.88 -0.49 -29.57
N CYS A 37 36.66 0.58 -29.34
CA CYS A 37 36.42 1.90 -29.91
C CYS A 37 37.05 2.06 -31.31
N ASN A 38 36.68 3.14 -32.01
CA ASN A 38 37.24 3.48 -33.30
C ASN A 38 38.77 3.65 -33.20
N LYS A 39 39.52 2.92 -34.05
CA LYS A 39 40.99 2.86 -33.98
C LYS A 39 41.69 4.20 -34.25
N THR A 40 41.04 5.12 -34.94
CA THR A 40 41.65 6.42 -35.30
C THR A 40 41.18 7.55 -34.40
N THR A 41 39.90 7.56 -34.00
CA THR A 41 39.29 8.68 -33.25
C THR A 41 39.07 8.38 -31.77
N GLY A 42 39.11 7.11 -31.35
CA GLY A 42 38.80 6.70 -29.98
C GLY A 42 37.31 6.70 -29.65
N GLU A 43 36.45 6.98 -30.62
CA GLU A 43 35.00 7.08 -30.40
C GLU A 43 34.39 5.71 -30.07
N CYS A 44 33.61 5.66 -28.98
CA CYS A 44 32.90 4.49 -28.53
C CYS A 44 31.60 4.30 -29.32
N ARG A 45 31.38 3.07 -29.79
CA ARG A 45 30.15 2.67 -30.49
C ARG A 45 29.35 1.68 -29.65
N CYS A 46 28.06 1.58 -29.92
CA CYS A 46 27.26 0.52 -29.33
C CYS A 46 27.73 -0.86 -29.82
N LYS A 47 27.52 -1.89 -28.99
CA LYS A 47 27.70 -3.29 -29.39
C LYS A 47 26.85 -3.63 -30.61
N ASP A 48 27.24 -4.67 -31.34
CA ASP A 48 26.41 -5.20 -32.43
C ASP A 48 24.96 -5.46 -31.97
N ASN A 49 24.00 -5.14 -32.82
CA ASN A 49 22.56 -5.22 -32.54
C ASN A 49 22.10 -4.36 -31.34
N HIS A 50 22.76 -3.21 -31.11
CA HIS A 50 22.30 -2.18 -30.18
C HIS A 50 22.20 -0.83 -30.89
N TYR A 51 21.39 0.07 -30.33
CA TYR A 51 21.18 1.44 -30.82
C TYR A 51 21.24 2.44 -29.66
N ARG A 52 21.52 3.69 -29.97
CA ARG A 52 21.61 4.80 -29.01
C ARG A 52 20.75 5.97 -29.50
N PRO A 53 19.66 6.31 -28.79
CA PRO A 53 18.87 7.50 -29.07
C PRO A 53 19.72 8.78 -29.12
N PRO A 54 19.38 9.76 -29.97
CA PRO A 54 20.11 11.02 -30.02
C PRO A 54 20.03 11.75 -28.67
N GLY A 55 21.18 12.07 -28.08
CA GLY A 55 21.27 12.67 -26.74
C GLY A 55 21.18 11.68 -25.57
N GLY A 56 21.14 10.37 -25.84
CA GLY A 56 21.21 9.33 -24.80
C GLY A 56 22.63 8.81 -24.58
N ASP A 57 22.94 8.48 -23.32
CA ASP A 57 24.23 7.94 -22.90
C ASP A 57 24.21 6.41 -22.72
N THR A 58 23.17 5.73 -23.19
CA THR A 58 23.00 4.27 -23.05
C THR A 58 22.61 3.62 -24.37
N CYS A 59 23.22 2.48 -24.66
CA CYS A 59 22.92 1.64 -25.81
C CYS A 59 21.90 0.57 -25.43
N TYR A 60 20.78 0.51 -26.16
CA TYR A 60 19.72 -0.47 -25.94
C TYR A 60 19.76 -1.58 -26.99
N PRO A 61 19.37 -2.82 -26.66
CA PRO A 61 19.32 -3.90 -27.63
C PRO A 61 18.23 -3.64 -28.70
N CYS A 62 18.54 -4.00 -29.95
CA CYS A 62 17.62 -3.88 -31.08
C CYS A 62 16.42 -4.83 -30.96
N GLU A 63 16.66 -6.07 -30.52
CA GLU A 63 15.66 -7.15 -30.40
C GLU A 63 14.78 -7.32 -31.66
N CYS A 64 15.35 -7.26 -32.87
CA CYS A 64 14.60 -7.46 -34.11
C CYS A 64 14.03 -8.90 -34.20
N TYR A 65 12.75 -9.03 -34.57
CA TYR A 65 12.10 -10.31 -34.73
C TYR A 65 12.63 -11.03 -35.98
N PRO A 66 13.32 -12.18 -35.86
CA PRO A 66 14.03 -12.78 -37.00
C PRO A 66 13.13 -13.20 -38.17
N THR A 67 11.87 -13.55 -37.88
CA THR A 67 10.91 -13.97 -38.92
C THR A 67 10.42 -12.78 -39.75
N GLY A 68 10.16 -11.64 -39.10
CA GLY A 68 9.61 -10.43 -39.73
C GLY A 68 10.63 -9.39 -40.18
N SER A 69 11.89 -9.50 -39.74
CA SER A 69 12.98 -8.60 -40.13
C SER A 69 13.89 -9.22 -41.21
N LEU A 70 14.54 -8.34 -41.99
CA LEU A 70 15.57 -8.72 -42.96
C LEU A 70 16.93 -8.92 -42.30
N SER A 71 17.16 -8.30 -41.15
CA SER A 71 18.43 -8.37 -40.41
C SER A 71 18.22 -8.16 -38.91
N ARG A 72 19.14 -8.66 -38.09
CA ARG A 72 19.15 -8.43 -36.63
C ARG A 72 19.71 -7.07 -36.21
N ARG A 73 20.33 -6.34 -37.15
CA ARG A 73 20.83 -4.98 -36.96
C ARG A 73 19.68 -4.01 -37.18
N CYS A 74 19.55 -3.06 -36.26
CA CYS A 74 18.60 -1.97 -36.36
C CYS A 74 19.33 -0.66 -36.65
N ASP A 75 18.56 0.37 -36.99
CA ASP A 75 19.07 1.73 -37.14
C ASP A 75 19.75 2.21 -35.84
N ALA A 76 20.94 2.81 -35.98
CA ALA A 76 21.80 3.13 -34.84
C ALA A 76 21.21 4.20 -33.90
N ASN A 77 20.29 5.03 -34.38
CA ASN A 77 19.74 6.16 -33.62
C ASN A 77 18.30 5.90 -33.17
N THR A 78 17.46 5.36 -34.05
CA THR A 78 16.03 5.13 -33.79
C THR A 78 15.74 3.74 -33.26
N GLY A 79 16.65 2.78 -33.50
CA GLY A 79 16.43 1.39 -33.15
C GLY A 79 15.42 0.67 -34.04
N GLN A 80 14.98 1.26 -35.16
CA GLN A 80 14.04 0.64 -36.08
C GLN A 80 14.71 -0.53 -36.83
N CYS A 81 14.10 -1.71 -36.77
CA CYS A 81 14.55 -2.87 -37.52
C CYS A 81 14.08 -2.80 -38.99
N PRO A 82 14.87 -3.34 -39.94
CA PRO A 82 14.46 -3.41 -41.33
C PRO A 82 13.40 -4.50 -41.52
N CYS A 83 12.13 -4.09 -41.59
CA CYS A 83 10.99 -5.01 -41.69
C CYS A 83 10.77 -5.52 -43.11
N LYS A 84 10.22 -6.74 -43.21
CA LYS A 84 9.71 -7.30 -44.48
C LYS A 84 8.42 -6.59 -44.90
N ALA A 85 8.04 -6.76 -46.18
CA ALA A 85 6.85 -6.14 -46.73
C ALA A 85 5.58 -6.47 -45.90
N GLY A 86 4.83 -5.45 -45.52
CA GLY A 86 3.60 -5.57 -44.73
C GLY A 86 3.79 -5.77 -43.22
N VAL A 87 5.02 -6.06 -42.76
CA VAL A 87 5.35 -6.20 -41.33
C VAL A 87 5.67 -4.82 -40.75
N ILE A 88 5.15 -4.53 -39.56
CA ILE A 88 5.26 -3.22 -38.90
C ILE A 88 5.82 -3.35 -37.47
N GLY A 89 6.06 -2.21 -36.84
CA GLY A 89 6.60 -2.09 -35.48
C GLY A 89 8.13 -1.94 -35.44
N ARG A 90 8.67 -1.43 -34.32
CA ARG A 90 10.12 -1.25 -34.14
C ARG A 90 10.90 -2.54 -34.33
N HIS A 91 10.32 -3.63 -33.81
CA HIS A 91 10.90 -4.96 -33.81
C HIS A 91 10.48 -5.83 -35.00
N CYS A 92 9.61 -5.33 -35.90
CA CYS A 92 9.02 -6.12 -36.98
C CYS A 92 8.27 -7.37 -36.49
N ASP A 93 7.50 -7.22 -35.41
CA ASP A 93 6.87 -8.30 -34.65
C ASP A 93 5.36 -8.40 -34.84
N ARG A 94 4.76 -7.49 -35.62
CA ARG A 94 3.31 -7.41 -35.83
C ARG A 94 2.95 -7.03 -37.27
N CYS A 95 1.69 -7.28 -37.62
CA CYS A 95 1.09 -6.91 -38.89
C CYS A 95 0.04 -5.81 -38.68
N ASP A 96 -0.30 -5.08 -39.74
CA ASP A 96 -1.34 -4.04 -39.69
C ASP A 96 -2.74 -4.64 -39.47
N ASN A 97 -2.99 -5.84 -40.02
CA ASN A 97 -4.23 -6.58 -39.80
C ASN A 97 -4.16 -7.38 -38.47
N PRO A 98 -5.15 -7.22 -37.57
CA PRO A 98 -5.19 -7.94 -36.28
C PRO A 98 -5.31 -9.46 -36.40
N PHE A 99 -5.75 -9.97 -37.55
CA PHE A 99 -5.85 -11.41 -37.84
C PHE A 99 -4.65 -11.95 -38.64
N ALA A 100 -3.63 -11.12 -38.92
CA ALA A 100 -2.45 -11.56 -39.66
C ALA A 100 -1.28 -11.96 -38.75
N GLU A 101 -0.62 -13.07 -39.11
CA GLU A 101 0.60 -13.55 -38.47
C GLU A 101 1.83 -13.18 -39.32
N VAL A 102 2.93 -12.86 -38.63
CA VAL A 102 4.23 -12.62 -39.28
C VAL A 102 4.87 -13.96 -39.63
N THR A 103 4.98 -14.25 -40.93
CA THR A 103 5.65 -15.44 -41.48
C THR A 103 6.95 -15.07 -42.19
N ALA A 104 7.68 -16.08 -42.68
CA ALA A 104 8.92 -15.84 -43.42
C ALA A 104 8.70 -15.03 -44.71
N GLY A 105 7.49 -15.12 -45.31
CA GLY A 105 7.11 -14.44 -46.54
C GLY A 105 6.47 -13.06 -46.35
N GLY A 106 6.15 -12.66 -45.12
CA GLY A 106 5.47 -11.40 -44.82
C GLY A 106 4.30 -11.62 -43.86
N CYS A 107 3.24 -10.82 -44.00
CA CYS A 107 2.03 -10.96 -43.20
C CYS A 107 0.99 -11.83 -43.90
N GLU A 108 0.56 -12.91 -43.24
CA GLU A 108 -0.45 -13.83 -43.74
C GLU A 108 -1.68 -13.80 -42.84
N VAL A 109 -2.86 -13.58 -43.44
CA VAL A 109 -4.14 -13.50 -42.72
C VAL A 109 -4.61 -14.89 -42.32
N ASN A 110 -5.00 -15.04 -41.06
CA ASN A 110 -5.56 -16.25 -40.50
C ASN A 110 -7.08 -16.10 -40.32
N TYR A 111 -7.85 -16.99 -40.92
CA TYR A 111 -9.31 -16.87 -40.99
C TYR A 111 -10.06 -17.64 -39.91
N ASP A 112 -9.41 -18.59 -39.21
CA ASP A 112 -10.07 -19.52 -38.26
C ASP A 112 -9.54 -19.38 -36.82
N SER A 113 -8.57 -18.49 -36.61
CA SER A 113 -7.93 -18.31 -35.30
C SER A 113 -7.26 -16.94 -35.17
N CYS A 114 -7.09 -16.49 -33.93
CA CYS A 114 -6.23 -15.36 -33.66
C CYS A 114 -4.76 -15.75 -33.92
N PRO A 115 -3.99 -14.90 -34.63
CA PRO A 115 -2.62 -15.18 -35.02
C PRO A 115 -1.68 -15.21 -33.82
N ARG A 116 -0.48 -15.76 -33.98
CA ARG A 116 0.59 -15.57 -32.99
C ARG A 116 0.91 -14.07 -32.88
N ALA A 117 0.90 -13.53 -31.67
CA ALA A 117 1.12 -12.11 -31.42
C ALA A 117 1.90 -11.87 -30.13
N ILE A 118 2.66 -10.78 -30.06
CA ILE A 118 3.32 -10.32 -28.83
C ILE A 118 2.54 -9.14 -28.23
N GLU A 119 2.21 -9.23 -26.94
CA GLU A 119 1.54 -8.17 -26.18
C GLU A 119 1.95 -8.28 -24.71
N ALA A 120 2.16 -7.15 -24.03
CA ALA A 120 2.65 -7.11 -22.65
C ALA A 120 3.95 -7.92 -22.42
N ASN A 121 4.86 -7.93 -23.41
CA ASN A 121 6.10 -8.74 -23.42
C ASN A 121 5.88 -10.26 -23.33
N ILE A 122 4.70 -10.75 -23.73
CA ILE A 122 4.34 -12.17 -23.77
C ILE A 122 4.02 -12.57 -25.21
N TRP A 123 4.60 -13.68 -25.67
CA TRP A 123 4.27 -14.29 -26.96
C TRP A 123 3.05 -15.19 -26.80
N TRP A 124 1.92 -14.75 -27.37
CA TRP A 124 0.67 -15.49 -27.39
C TRP A 124 0.65 -16.48 -28.56
N PRO A 125 0.35 -17.77 -28.31
CA PRO A 125 0.27 -18.76 -29.37
C PRO A 125 -0.99 -18.56 -30.22
N ARG A 126 -0.94 -19.02 -31.47
CA ARG A 126 -2.12 -19.08 -32.34
C ARG A 126 -3.24 -19.86 -31.66
N THR A 127 -4.42 -19.26 -31.55
CA THR A 127 -5.54 -19.80 -30.75
C THR A 127 -6.85 -19.68 -31.51
N ARG A 128 -7.65 -20.73 -31.56
CA ARG A 128 -8.96 -20.73 -32.25
C ARG A 128 -9.92 -19.75 -31.57
N PHE A 129 -10.84 -19.19 -32.36
CA PHE A 129 -11.85 -18.27 -31.86
C PHE A 129 -12.68 -18.90 -30.73
N GLY A 130 -13.02 -18.07 -29.74
CA GLY A 130 -13.76 -18.47 -28.54
C GLY A 130 -12.93 -19.19 -27.47
N LEU A 131 -11.68 -19.58 -27.76
CA LEU A 131 -10.82 -20.24 -26.78
C LEU A 131 -9.85 -19.26 -26.10
N PRO A 132 -9.55 -19.47 -24.81
CA PRO A 132 -8.47 -18.76 -24.13
C PRO A 132 -7.11 -19.37 -24.47
N ALA A 133 -6.10 -18.51 -24.53
CA ALA A 133 -4.70 -18.88 -24.58
C ALA A 133 -4.06 -18.67 -23.22
N ALA A 134 -3.23 -19.62 -22.80
CA ALA A 134 -2.41 -19.53 -21.61
C ALA A 134 -0.94 -19.40 -21.99
N ALA A 135 -0.23 -18.48 -21.35
CA ALA A 135 1.19 -18.25 -21.57
C ALA A 135 1.88 -17.94 -20.23
N PRO A 136 3.20 -18.19 -20.09
CA PRO A 136 3.93 -17.76 -18.91
C PRO A 136 3.91 -16.24 -18.78
N CYS A 137 3.90 -15.76 -17.54
CA CYS A 137 3.98 -14.35 -17.21
C CYS A 137 5.28 -13.69 -17.74
N PRO A 138 5.30 -12.35 -17.89
CA PRO A 138 6.45 -11.65 -18.47
C PRO A 138 7.72 -11.85 -17.63
N LYS A 139 8.89 -11.63 -18.25
CA LYS A 139 10.19 -11.78 -17.58
C LYS A 139 10.23 -10.95 -16.29
N GLY A 140 10.67 -11.58 -15.19
CA GLY A 140 10.68 -10.96 -13.85
C GLY A 140 9.41 -11.20 -13.02
N SER A 141 8.47 -12.00 -13.54
CA SER A 141 7.25 -12.40 -12.83
C SER A 141 6.97 -13.90 -13.01
N VAL A 142 6.13 -14.47 -12.15
CA VAL A 142 5.77 -15.90 -12.16
C VAL A 142 4.26 -16.08 -12.16
N GLY A 143 3.80 -17.20 -12.72
CA GLY A 143 2.39 -17.53 -12.88
C GLY A 143 1.99 -17.72 -14.34
N THR A 144 0.69 -17.69 -14.59
CA THR A 144 0.12 -17.93 -15.92
C THR A 144 -0.75 -16.76 -16.34
N ALA A 145 -0.39 -16.11 -17.44
CA ALA A 145 -1.20 -15.08 -18.08
C ALA A 145 -2.25 -15.72 -18.99
N LEU A 146 -3.42 -15.11 -19.08
CA LEU A 146 -4.52 -15.57 -19.94
C LEU A 146 -4.90 -14.50 -20.95
N ARG A 147 -5.25 -14.89 -22.17
CA ARG A 147 -5.77 -13.97 -23.18
C ARG A 147 -6.87 -14.65 -23.97
N HIS A 148 -7.95 -13.93 -24.23
CA HIS A 148 -9.10 -14.48 -24.93
C HIS A 148 -9.07 -14.09 -26.40
N CYS A 149 -9.32 -15.06 -27.26
CA CYS A 149 -9.44 -14.87 -28.69
C CYS A 149 -10.92 -14.73 -29.07
N ASP A 150 -11.34 -13.53 -29.46
CA ASP A 150 -12.70 -13.21 -29.91
C ASP A 150 -12.78 -13.36 -31.44
N GLU A 151 -13.93 -13.81 -31.94
CA GLU A 151 -14.16 -14.04 -33.37
C GLU A 151 -14.16 -12.75 -34.19
N HIS A 152 -14.73 -11.67 -33.64
CA HIS A 152 -14.93 -10.41 -34.38
C HIS A 152 -13.86 -9.38 -34.07
N LYS A 153 -13.43 -9.31 -32.81
CA LYS A 153 -12.44 -8.35 -32.32
C LYS A 153 -11.01 -8.88 -32.37
N GLY A 154 -10.84 -10.18 -32.60
CA GLY A 154 -9.54 -10.85 -32.50
C GLY A 154 -9.06 -10.92 -31.07
N TRP A 155 -7.79 -10.65 -30.84
CA TRP A 155 -7.22 -10.73 -29.49
C TRP A 155 -7.74 -9.65 -28.56
N LEU A 156 -8.39 -10.04 -27.47
CA LEU A 156 -8.72 -9.14 -26.37
C LEU A 156 -7.47 -8.78 -25.53
N PRO A 157 -7.52 -7.71 -24.72
CA PRO A 157 -6.43 -7.38 -23.81
C PRO A 157 -6.04 -8.56 -22.90
N PRO A 158 -4.74 -8.79 -22.66
CA PRO A 158 -4.29 -9.89 -21.82
C PRO A 158 -4.70 -9.67 -20.37
N ASN A 159 -5.18 -10.73 -19.73
CA ASN A 159 -5.44 -10.80 -18.32
C ASN A 159 -4.16 -11.27 -17.58
N LEU A 160 -3.52 -10.34 -16.89
CA LEU A 160 -2.31 -10.56 -16.09
C LEU A 160 -2.61 -10.72 -14.59
N PHE A 161 -3.87 -10.91 -14.20
CA PHE A 161 -4.26 -10.99 -12.79
C PHE A 161 -3.57 -12.15 -12.06
N ASN A 162 -3.34 -13.27 -12.74
CA ASN A 162 -2.69 -14.46 -12.19
C ASN A 162 -1.14 -14.41 -12.21
N CYS A 163 -0.55 -13.29 -12.64
CA CYS A 163 0.88 -13.06 -12.54
C CYS A 163 1.23 -12.47 -11.17
N SER A 164 2.43 -12.78 -10.65
CA SER A 164 2.99 -12.12 -9.48
C SER A 164 4.43 -11.71 -9.74
N ALA A 165 4.85 -10.59 -9.17
CA ALA A 165 6.27 -10.28 -9.09
C ALA A 165 7.01 -11.35 -8.26
N LEU A 166 8.31 -11.52 -8.54
CA LEU A 166 9.14 -12.51 -7.85
C LEU A 166 9.19 -12.29 -6.33
N ALA A 167 9.24 -11.03 -5.89
CA ALA A 167 9.25 -10.67 -4.47
C ALA A 167 7.98 -11.13 -3.72
N PHE A 168 6.81 -11.02 -4.37
CA PHE A 168 5.54 -11.49 -3.79
C PHE A 168 5.37 -13.00 -3.87
N ALA A 169 5.98 -13.67 -4.85
CA ALA A 169 5.93 -15.12 -4.96
C ALA A 169 6.50 -15.82 -3.71
N ALA A 170 7.52 -15.23 -3.08
CA ALA A 170 8.09 -15.72 -1.83
C ALA A 170 7.14 -15.64 -0.63
N LEU A 171 6.14 -14.75 -0.68
CA LEU A 171 5.16 -14.54 0.41
C LEU A 171 3.93 -15.45 0.30
N ARG A 172 3.74 -16.17 -0.81
CA ARG A 172 2.58 -17.08 -1.00
C ARG A 172 2.44 -18.16 0.08
N PRO A 173 3.51 -18.86 0.51
CA PRO A 173 3.40 -19.87 1.56
C PRO A 173 2.90 -19.28 2.88
N TRP A 174 3.17 -17.99 3.14
CA TRP A 174 2.72 -17.34 4.35
C TRP A 174 1.20 -17.20 4.32
N VAL A 175 0.58 -16.83 3.20
CA VAL A 175 -0.89 -16.78 3.12
C VAL A 175 -1.55 -18.14 3.40
N GLU A 176 -1.00 -19.22 2.86
CA GLU A 176 -1.54 -20.57 3.08
C GLU A 176 -1.46 -20.97 4.57
N GLN A 177 -0.33 -20.68 5.22
CA GLN A 177 -0.14 -20.93 6.65
C GLN A 177 -1.01 -20.03 7.53
N LEU A 178 -1.11 -18.75 7.17
CA LEU A 178 -1.71 -17.71 8.00
C LEU A 178 -3.24 -17.73 7.95
N VAL A 179 -3.86 -18.14 6.83
CA VAL A 179 -5.33 -18.28 6.72
C VAL A 179 -5.81 -19.61 7.33
N GLY A 180 -4.97 -20.64 7.35
CA GLY A 180 -5.32 -21.95 7.92
C GLY A 180 -5.22 -22.02 9.45
N ASN A 181 -4.23 -21.34 10.06
CA ASN A 181 -3.90 -21.48 11.48
C ASN A 181 -3.82 -20.12 12.21
N GLU A 182 -4.97 -19.48 12.46
CA GLU A 182 -5.04 -18.21 13.22
C GLU A 182 -4.38 -18.30 14.63
N SER A 183 -4.26 -19.50 15.20
CA SER A 183 -3.74 -19.75 16.55
C SER A 183 -2.21 -19.72 16.69
N GLN A 184 -1.44 -19.69 15.59
CA GLN A 184 0.03 -19.69 15.65
C GLN A 184 0.66 -18.30 15.52
N TRP A 185 -0.14 -17.26 15.28
CA TRP A 185 0.36 -15.91 15.11
C TRP A 185 0.89 -15.36 16.44
N ASP A 186 2.17 -14.97 16.43
CA ASP A 186 2.82 -14.23 17.51
C ASP A 186 3.28 -12.83 17.02
N ALA A 187 3.59 -11.94 17.96
CA ALA A 187 4.04 -10.58 17.65
C ALA A 187 5.33 -10.54 16.78
N GLY A 188 6.19 -11.54 16.91
CA GLY A 188 7.40 -11.67 16.09
C GLY A 188 7.10 -12.06 14.65
N GLN A 189 6.12 -12.93 14.41
CA GLN A 189 5.60 -13.28 13.10
C GLN A 189 4.92 -12.07 12.46
N SER A 190 4.07 -11.36 13.20
CA SER A 190 3.47 -10.10 12.75
C SER A 190 4.51 -9.13 12.20
N ARG A 191 5.61 -8.91 12.94
CA ARG A 191 6.72 -8.05 12.51
C ARG A 191 7.41 -8.55 11.23
N ARG A 192 7.72 -9.85 11.15
CA ARG A 192 8.35 -10.44 9.96
C ARG A 192 7.47 -10.30 8.72
N VAL A 193 6.16 -10.56 8.86
CA VAL A 193 5.16 -10.40 7.79
C VAL A 193 5.09 -8.94 7.32
N ALA A 194 4.98 -7.99 8.25
CA ALA A 194 4.91 -6.57 7.92
C ALA A 194 6.17 -6.09 7.17
N LEU A 195 7.36 -6.49 7.63
CA LEU A 195 8.62 -6.09 7.01
C LEU A 195 8.79 -6.72 5.62
N ALA A 196 8.59 -8.03 5.49
CA ALA A 196 8.75 -8.71 4.21
C ALA A 196 7.74 -8.21 3.16
N LEU A 197 6.50 -7.91 3.59
CA LEU A 197 5.51 -7.31 2.70
C LEU A 197 5.94 -5.91 2.25
N ARG A 198 6.45 -5.09 3.18
CA ARG A 198 6.98 -3.75 2.88
C ARG A 198 8.14 -3.79 1.89
N GLU A 199 9.09 -4.71 2.07
CA GLU A 199 10.23 -4.91 1.18
C GLU A 199 9.76 -5.36 -0.22
N ALA A 200 8.83 -6.31 -0.29
CA ALA A 200 8.27 -6.76 -1.57
C ALA A 200 7.55 -5.63 -2.33
N MET A 201 6.83 -4.74 -1.62
CA MET A 201 6.18 -3.58 -2.26
C MET A 201 7.18 -2.54 -2.78
N LEU A 202 8.38 -2.45 -2.17
CA LEU A 202 9.44 -1.52 -2.58
C LEU A 202 10.24 -2.02 -3.78
N GLU A 203 10.48 -3.33 -3.86
CA GLU A 203 11.23 -3.94 -4.96
C GLU A 203 10.42 -3.99 -6.26
N ALA A 204 9.09 -4.11 -6.16
CA ALA A 204 8.22 -4.19 -7.31
C ALA A 204 8.10 -2.85 -8.04
N GLN A 205 8.40 -2.84 -9.35
CA GLN A 205 8.24 -1.68 -10.24
C GLN A 205 6.76 -1.39 -10.58
N GLY A 206 5.87 -2.33 -10.30
CA GLY A 206 4.43 -2.26 -10.48
C GLY A 206 3.77 -3.53 -9.93
N TYR A 207 2.48 -3.45 -9.61
CA TYR A 207 1.77 -4.53 -8.96
C TYR A 207 0.86 -5.27 -9.94
N PHE A 208 0.92 -6.59 -9.94
CA PHE A 208 -0.07 -7.42 -10.61
C PHE A 208 -1.31 -7.62 -9.72
N GLY A 209 -2.42 -8.08 -10.31
CA GLY A 209 -3.64 -8.36 -9.57
C GLY A 209 -3.46 -9.35 -8.42
N SER A 210 -2.70 -10.43 -8.63
CA SER A 210 -2.36 -11.40 -7.58
C SER A 210 -1.50 -10.80 -6.48
N ASP A 211 -0.64 -9.82 -6.78
CA ASP A 211 0.21 -9.17 -5.77
C ASP A 211 -0.65 -8.31 -4.84
N VAL A 212 -1.55 -7.49 -5.42
CA VAL A 212 -2.49 -6.66 -4.67
C VAL A 212 -3.42 -7.54 -3.83
N HIS A 213 -3.93 -8.64 -4.39
CA HIS A 213 -4.80 -9.59 -3.67
C HIS A 213 -4.06 -10.28 -2.51
N LEU A 214 -2.83 -10.75 -2.73
CA LEU A 214 -1.99 -11.35 -1.71
C LEU A 214 -1.69 -10.37 -0.58
N ALA A 215 -1.26 -9.17 -0.92
CA ALA A 215 -0.93 -8.11 0.02
C ALA A 215 -2.14 -7.68 0.84
N TYR A 216 -3.30 -7.53 0.19
CA TYR A 216 -4.58 -7.25 0.86
C TYR A 216 -4.92 -8.31 1.90
N ARG A 217 -4.82 -9.60 1.54
CA ARG A 217 -5.10 -10.70 2.47
C ARG A 217 -4.12 -10.75 3.64
N LEU A 218 -2.82 -10.59 3.38
CA LEU A 218 -1.79 -10.55 4.42
C LEU A 218 -1.98 -9.37 5.36
N ALA A 219 -2.13 -8.16 4.81
CA ALA A 219 -2.34 -6.95 5.60
C ALA A 219 -3.64 -7.03 6.42
N GLY A 220 -4.72 -7.55 5.82
CA GLY A 220 -5.98 -7.76 6.51
C GLY A 220 -5.88 -8.77 7.66
N ALA A 221 -5.20 -9.89 7.45
CA ALA A 221 -4.96 -10.88 8.51
C ALA A 221 -4.11 -10.30 9.65
N LEU A 222 -3.05 -9.56 9.31
CA LEU A 222 -2.16 -8.89 10.26
C LEU A 222 -2.91 -7.84 11.09
N LEU A 223 -3.66 -6.95 10.44
CA LEU A 223 -4.44 -5.92 11.11
C LEU A 223 -5.49 -6.54 12.05
N ARG A 224 -6.18 -7.60 11.61
CA ARG A 224 -7.14 -8.32 12.45
C ARG A 224 -6.47 -8.94 13.68
N HIS A 225 -5.33 -9.60 13.50
CA HIS A 225 -4.60 -10.20 14.60
C HIS A 225 -4.16 -9.14 15.61
N GLU A 226 -3.49 -8.08 15.15
CA GLU A 226 -3.01 -6.99 16.01
C GLU A 226 -4.16 -6.24 16.70
N SER A 227 -5.31 -6.07 16.06
CA SER A 227 -6.47 -5.42 16.66
C SER A 227 -7.06 -6.18 17.86
N ARG A 228 -6.79 -7.49 17.98
CA ARG A 228 -7.23 -8.34 19.10
C ARG A 228 -6.20 -8.41 20.22
N GLN A 229 -4.98 -7.91 20.02
CA GLN A 229 -3.92 -7.96 21.02
C GLN A 229 -4.06 -6.84 22.05
N HIS A 230 -3.55 -7.11 23.25
CA HIS A 230 -3.57 -6.19 24.37
C HIS A 230 -2.18 -6.06 25.03
N GLY A 231 -1.88 -4.88 25.59
CA GLY A 231 -0.64 -4.59 26.30
C GLY A 231 0.61 -4.76 25.42
N PHE A 232 1.65 -5.40 25.98
CA PHE A 232 2.96 -5.60 25.34
C PHE A 232 3.00 -6.71 24.29
N HIS A 233 1.89 -7.43 24.08
CA HIS A 233 1.77 -8.42 23.00
C HIS A 233 1.54 -7.75 21.63
N LEU A 234 1.20 -6.45 21.61
CA LEU A 234 1.05 -5.70 20.37
C LEU A 234 2.42 -5.49 19.70
N ALA A 235 2.56 -5.89 18.43
CA ALA A 235 3.84 -5.80 17.72
C ALA A 235 4.36 -4.35 17.63
N ALA A 236 3.45 -3.37 17.57
CA ALA A 236 3.78 -1.94 17.60
C ALA A 236 4.49 -1.48 18.88
N THR A 237 4.32 -2.20 19.99
CA THR A 237 5.03 -1.90 21.25
C THR A 237 6.44 -2.47 21.27
N GLN A 238 6.72 -3.46 20.43
CA GLN A 238 8.00 -4.17 20.35
C GLN A 238 8.90 -3.65 19.23
N ASP A 239 8.32 -3.00 18.22
CA ASP A 239 9.04 -2.42 17.07
C ASP A 239 8.43 -1.08 16.66
N VAL A 240 9.28 -0.05 16.68
CA VAL A 240 8.93 1.35 16.37
C VAL A 240 8.49 1.52 14.92
N HIS A 241 9.01 0.71 13.99
CA HIS A 241 8.72 0.83 12.56
C HIS A 241 7.55 -0.03 12.11
N PHE A 242 7.00 -0.89 12.97
CA PHE A 242 5.95 -1.83 12.62
C PHE A 242 4.72 -1.12 12.02
N THR A 243 4.19 -0.13 12.74
CA THR A 243 3.02 0.65 12.29
C THR A 243 3.33 1.44 11.02
N GLU A 244 4.53 1.99 10.89
CA GLU A 244 4.94 2.71 9.68
C GLU A 244 4.98 1.78 8.46
N ASN A 245 5.58 0.60 8.59
CA ASN A 245 5.63 -0.40 7.53
C ASN A 245 4.23 -0.80 7.06
N LEU A 246 3.32 -1.06 8.00
CA LEU A 246 1.95 -1.45 7.70
C LEU A 246 1.16 -0.33 7.01
N LEU A 247 1.31 0.92 7.46
CA LEU A 247 0.66 2.07 6.83
C LEU A 247 1.22 2.35 5.43
N ARG A 248 2.51 2.15 5.22
CA ARG A 248 3.10 2.31 3.89
C ARG A 248 2.67 1.21 2.93
N VAL A 249 2.51 -0.03 3.40
CA VAL A 249 1.87 -1.12 2.63
C VAL A 249 0.43 -0.74 2.28
N GLY A 250 -0.36 -0.31 3.26
CA GLY A 250 -1.74 0.15 3.02
C GLY A 250 -1.80 1.29 2.02
N SER A 251 -0.91 2.27 2.13
CA SER A 251 -0.82 3.40 1.20
C SER A 251 -0.51 2.97 -0.23
N ALA A 252 0.40 2.01 -0.42
CA ALA A 252 0.74 1.50 -1.75
C ALA A 252 -0.42 0.67 -2.34
N LEU A 253 -1.16 -0.07 -1.51
CA LEU A 253 -2.35 -0.80 -1.95
C LEU A 253 -3.49 0.12 -2.38
N LEU A 254 -3.71 1.22 -1.63
CA LEU A 254 -4.73 2.23 -1.90
C LEU A 254 -4.29 3.28 -2.94
N ASP A 255 -3.27 2.98 -3.74
CA ASP A 255 -2.90 3.84 -4.86
C ASP A 255 -3.93 3.79 -5.99
N VAL A 256 -4.18 4.93 -6.65
CA VAL A 256 -5.15 5.05 -7.75
C VAL A 256 -4.77 4.16 -8.93
N GLY A 257 -3.48 3.89 -9.13
CA GLY A 257 -2.98 2.97 -10.16
C GLY A 257 -3.53 1.54 -10.02
N ASN A 258 -3.93 1.13 -8.80
CA ASN A 258 -4.45 -0.21 -8.52
C ASN A 258 -5.96 -0.35 -8.74
N LYS A 259 -6.66 0.70 -9.22
CA LYS A 259 -8.12 0.70 -9.38
C LYS A 259 -8.67 -0.52 -10.11
N ARG A 260 -8.08 -0.88 -11.26
CA ARG A 260 -8.53 -2.03 -12.07
C ARG A 260 -8.39 -3.36 -11.32
N HIS A 261 -7.36 -3.51 -10.49
CA HIS A 261 -7.16 -4.69 -9.67
C HIS A 261 -8.21 -4.78 -8.56
N TRP A 262 -8.51 -3.66 -7.91
CA TRP A 262 -9.54 -3.58 -6.87
C TRP A 262 -10.96 -3.84 -7.41
N GLU A 263 -11.28 -3.37 -8.62
CA GLU A 263 -12.55 -3.67 -9.28
C GLU A 263 -12.79 -5.18 -9.46
N LEU A 264 -11.73 -5.96 -9.69
CA LEU A 264 -11.81 -7.42 -9.78
C LEU A 264 -11.89 -8.07 -8.39
N ILE A 265 -11.07 -7.63 -7.43
CA ILE A 265 -11.06 -8.19 -6.06
C ILE A 265 -12.40 -7.95 -5.35
N GLN A 266 -13.01 -6.78 -5.56
CA GLN A 266 -14.29 -6.39 -4.94
C GLN A 266 -15.50 -7.19 -5.46
N GLN A 267 -15.35 -7.93 -6.57
CA GLN A 267 -16.41 -8.82 -7.04
C GLN A 267 -16.49 -10.11 -6.23
N THR A 268 -15.38 -10.53 -5.61
CA THR A 268 -15.27 -11.80 -4.88
C THR A 268 -15.10 -11.63 -3.37
N GLU A 269 -14.49 -10.53 -2.92
CA GLU A 269 -14.15 -10.27 -1.51
C GLU A 269 -14.59 -8.86 -1.06
N GLY A 270 -14.50 -8.57 0.25
CA GLY A 270 -14.88 -7.28 0.83
C GLY A 270 -14.04 -6.07 0.36
N GLY A 271 -12.90 -6.32 -0.29
CA GLY A 271 -12.08 -5.34 -0.98
C GLY A 271 -11.61 -4.17 -0.12
N THR A 272 -11.59 -2.96 -0.70
CA THR A 272 -11.06 -1.77 -0.03
C THR A 272 -11.84 -1.42 1.24
N ALA A 273 -13.16 -1.53 1.23
CA ALA A 273 -14.01 -1.25 2.38
C ALA A 273 -13.63 -2.08 3.62
N GLN A 274 -13.38 -3.37 3.43
CA GLN A 274 -12.93 -4.26 4.51
C GLN A 274 -11.53 -3.91 5.00
N LEU A 275 -10.60 -3.54 4.10
CA LEU A 275 -9.26 -3.10 4.48
C LEU A 275 -9.31 -1.84 5.38
N LEU A 276 -10.17 -0.87 5.04
CA LEU A 276 -10.32 0.36 5.83
C LEU A 276 -10.87 0.09 7.22
N GLN A 277 -11.84 -0.83 7.33
CA GLN A 277 -12.36 -1.27 8.62
C GLN A 277 -11.26 -1.90 9.47
N HIS A 278 -10.39 -2.72 8.88
CA HIS A 278 -9.26 -3.33 9.59
C HIS A 278 -8.25 -2.28 10.08
N PHE A 279 -7.99 -1.22 9.31
CA PHE A 279 -7.17 -0.10 9.77
C PHE A 279 -7.83 0.69 10.91
N GLU A 280 -9.15 0.87 10.88
CA GLU A 280 -9.91 1.51 11.95
C GLU A 280 -9.83 0.70 13.26
N ASP A 281 -10.08 -0.60 13.19
CA ASP A 281 -10.01 -1.50 14.34
C ASP A 281 -8.59 -1.55 14.93
N TYR A 282 -7.55 -1.53 14.08
CA TYR A 282 -6.17 -1.45 14.51
C TYR A 282 -5.82 -0.12 15.20
N ALA A 283 -6.27 1.02 14.67
CA ALA A 283 -6.05 2.32 15.33
C ALA A 283 -6.79 2.42 16.66
N ARG A 284 -7.98 1.82 16.77
CA ARG A 284 -8.70 1.68 18.04
C ARG A 284 -7.89 0.88 19.04
N ALA A 285 -7.32 -0.26 18.63
CA ALA A 285 -6.47 -1.08 19.49
C ALA A 285 -5.19 -0.34 19.92
N LEU A 286 -4.56 0.44 19.03
CA LEU A 286 -3.42 1.29 19.38
C LEU A 286 -3.79 2.33 20.44
N ALA A 287 -4.93 3.01 20.29
CA ALA A 287 -5.40 4.00 21.24
C ALA A 287 -5.72 3.39 22.63
N GLN A 288 -6.33 2.20 22.66
CA GLN A 288 -6.66 1.50 23.91
C GLN A 288 -5.42 0.97 24.65
N ASN A 289 -4.38 0.56 23.93
CA ASN A 289 -3.16 0.00 24.51
C ASN A 289 -2.08 1.06 24.82
N MET A 290 -2.12 2.23 24.19
CA MET A 290 -1.19 3.34 24.47
C MET A 290 -1.08 3.78 25.96
N PRO A 291 -2.14 3.80 26.79
CA PRO A 291 -1.98 4.15 28.21
C PRO A 291 -1.28 3.07 29.03
N GLN A 292 -1.35 1.81 28.57
CA GLN A 292 -0.83 0.64 29.28
C GLN A 292 0.59 0.27 28.83
N THR A 293 1.15 0.98 27.84
CA THR A 293 2.39 0.62 27.15
C THR A 293 3.31 1.85 26.99
N TYR A 294 4.52 1.62 26.49
CA TYR A 294 5.51 2.69 26.23
C TYR A 294 5.25 3.49 24.93
N LEU A 295 4.07 3.34 24.32
CA LEU A 295 3.74 4.06 23.09
C LEU A 295 3.61 5.57 23.37
N SER A 296 4.42 6.35 22.66
CA SER A 296 4.32 7.81 22.64
C SER A 296 3.38 8.27 21.52
N PRO A 297 2.73 9.44 21.65
CA PRO A 297 1.96 10.05 20.57
C PRO A 297 2.79 10.19 19.29
N PHE A 298 2.20 9.83 18.14
CA PHE A 298 2.90 9.90 16.85
C PHE A 298 1.95 10.30 15.71
N THR A 299 2.55 10.80 14.64
CA THR A 299 1.89 11.08 13.37
C THR A 299 2.71 10.48 12.24
N ILE A 300 2.11 9.56 11.48
CA ILE A 300 2.73 8.94 10.32
C ILE A 300 2.02 9.45 9.07
N VAL A 301 2.79 10.02 8.14
CA VAL A 301 2.29 10.54 6.86
C VAL A 301 2.84 9.67 5.74
N THR A 302 1.94 9.09 4.96
CA THR A 302 2.25 8.38 3.72
C THR A 302 1.57 9.08 2.55
N PRO A 303 1.82 8.70 1.28
CA PRO A 303 1.16 9.32 0.13
C PRO A 303 -0.36 9.29 0.21
N ASN A 304 -0.96 8.14 0.54
CA ASN A 304 -2.41 7.92 0.47
C ASN A 304 -3.10 7.80 1.85
N ILE A 305 -2.35 7.53 2.93
CA ILE A 305 -2.86 7.39 4.30
C ILE A 305 -2.12 8.33 5.27
N VAL A 306 -2.86 8.98 6.16
CA VAL A 306 -2.27 9.70 7.30
C VAL A 306 -2.90 9.19 8.59
N VAL A 307 -2.07 8.84 9.57
CA VAL A 307 -2.54 8.42 10.90
C VAL A 307 -1.91 9.28 11.96
N SER A 308 -2.72 9.76 12.90
CA SER A 308 -2.28 10.55 14.04
C SER A 308 -2.90 10.03 15.32
N VAL A 309 -2.08 9.62 16.28
CA VAL A 309 -2.52 9.18 17.62
C VAL A 309 -1.96 10.15 18.65
N VAL A 310 -2.85 10.85 19.35
CA VAL A 310 -2.48 11.90 20.31
C VAL A 310 -3.11 11.68 21.67
N ARG A 311 -2.39 12.11 22.71
CA ARG A 311 -2.94 12.29 24.06
C ARG A 311 -3.53 13.69 24.19
N LEU A 312 -4.74 13.78 24.73
CA LEU A 312 -5.49 14.99 25.00
C LEU A 312 -5.75 15.06 26.51
N ASP A 313 -5.52 16.21 27.11
CA ASP A 313 -5.89 16.49 28.49
C ASP A 313 -7.34 17.01 28.50
N LYS A 314 -8.23 16.31 29.22
CA LYS A 314 -9.65 16.64 29.32
C LYS A 314 -9.88 17.94 30.09
N SER A 315 -9.04 18.24 31.08
CA SER A 315 -9.21 19.37 31.99
C SER A 315 -8.84 20.71 31.34
N SER A 316 -7.89 20.70 30.42
CA SER A 316 -7.35 21.89 29.74
C SER A 316 -7.69 21.94 28.24
N PHE A 317 -8.70 21.17 27.80
CA PHE A 317 -9.01 21.04 26.38
C PHE A 317 -9.64 22.30 25.78
N ALA A 318 -8.87 23.06 25.00
CA ALA A 318 -9.32 24.25 24.28
C ALA A 318 -9.71 23.97 22.80
N GLY A 319 -9.91 22.70 22.45
CA GLY A 319 -10.04 22.24 21.07
C GLY A 319 -8.69 21.83 20.44
N ALA A 320 -8.74 21.01 19.39
CA ALA A 320 -7.55 20.53 18.70
C ALA A 320 -7.75 20.37 17.18
N HIS A 321 -6.70 20.70 16.43
CA HIS A 321 -6.58 20.40 15.01
C HIS A 321 -5.65 19.19 14.85
N LEU A 322 -6.15 18.12 14.21
CA LEU A 322 -5.41 16.89 14.00
C LEU A 322 -5.38 16.55 12.51
N PRO A 323 -4.25 16.06 11.95
CA PRO A 323 -2.93 15.94 12.55
C PRO A 323 -2.24 17.30 12.78
N ARG A 324 -1.32 17.35 13.75
CA ARG A 324 -0.48 18.54 14.00
C ARG A 324 0.72 18.53 13.05
N TYR A 325 0.51 18.98 11.81
CA TYR A 325 1.53 18.96 10.76
C TYR A 325 2.75 19.84 11.09
N GLU A 326 2.60 20.82 11.98
CA GLU A 326 3.67 21.72 12.43
C GLU A 326 4.78 20.98 13.19
N ALA A 327 4.46 19.83 13.79
CA ALA A 327 5.41 19.01 14.52
C ALA A 327 6.23 18.07 13.63
N LEU A 328 5.89 17.95 12.34
CA LEU A 328 6.61 17.08 11.40
C LEU A 328 7.86 17.79 10.86
N ARG A 329 9.02 17.15 10.98
CA ARG A 329 10.26 17.55 10.31
C ARG A 329 10.39 16.79 8.99
N GLY A 330 10.52 17.47 7.85
CA GLY A 330 10.73 16.83 6.54
C GLY A 330 10.04 17.54 5.36
N GLU A 331 10.03 16.90 4.18
CA GLU A 331 9.32 17.37 2.99
C GLU A 331 7.82 17.52 3.27
N LYS A 332 7.28 18.73 3.05
CA LYS A 332 5.84 18.98 3.11
C LYS A 332 5.17 18.35 1.89
N LEU A 333 4.32 17.35 2.10
CA LEU A 333 3.46 16.82 1.04
C LEU A 333 2.49 17.90 0.52
N PRO A 334 1.96 17.77 -0.71
CA PRO A 334 1.15 18.81 -1.36
C PRO A 334 -0.14 19.19 -0.60
N ASP A 335 -0.80 18.21 0.04
CA ASP A 335 -2.05 18.40 0.78
C ASP A 335 -1.85 18.16 2.28
N LEU A 336 -1.35 19.20 2.98
CA LEU A 336 -1.28 19.26 4.45
C LEU A 336 -2.40 20.10 5.07
N GLU A 337 -3.40 20.50 4.29
CA GLU A 337 -4.51 21.34 4.77
C GLU A 337 -5.68 20.52 5.34
N THR A 338 -5.66 19.19 5.17
CA THR A 338 -6.74 18.34 5.67
C THR A 338 -6.59 18.12 7.17
N THR A 339 -7.39 18.83 7.95
CA THR A 339 -7.42 18.69 9.41
C THR A 339 -8.82 18.32 9.91
N VAL A 340 -8.88 17.42 10.88
CA VAL A 340 -10.04 17.18 11.73
C VAL A 340 -10.02 18.17 12.88
N ILE A 341 -11.13 18.85 13.12
CA ILE A 341 -11.29 19.83 14.20
C ILE A 341 -12.10 19.18 15.31
N LEU A 342 -11.48 19.03 16.48
CA LEU A 342 -12.13 18.61 17.71
C LEU A 342 -12.53 19.86 18.50
N PRO A 343 -13.84 20.14 18.68
CA PRO A 343 -14.30 21.32 19.42
C PRO A 343 -14.03 21.18 20.92
N ASP A 344 -13.80 22.30 21.60
CA ASP A 344 -13.56 22.38 23.06
C ASP A 344 -14.68 21.74 23.91
N SER A 345 -15.89 21.62 23.36
CA SER A 345 -17.05 21.01 24.00
C SER A 345 -17.06 19.47 23.98
N ILE A 346 -16.11 18.79 23.32
CA ILE A 346 -16.17 17.33 23.10
C ILE A 346 -16.15 16.51 24.40
N PHE A 347 -15.56 17.07 25.48
CA PHE A 347 -15.48 16.44 26.80
C PHE A 347 -16.49 17.02 27.79
N ARG A 348 -17.33 17.99 27.38
CA ARG A 348 -18.42 18.50 28.21
C ARG A 348 -19.63 17.58 28.07
N PRO A 349 -20.29 17.15 29.16
CA PRO A 349 -21.54 16.40 29.07
C PRO A 349 -22.59 17.25 28.32
N PRO A 350 -23.48 16.63 27.52
CA PRO A 350 -24.59 17.35 26.93
C PRO A 350 -25.47 17.91 28.04
N ASP A 351 -25.63 19.23 28.09
CA ASP A 351 -26.46 19.91 29.09
C ASP A 351 -27.88 19.34 29.05
N ASP A 352 -28.33 18.77 30.17
CA ASP A 352 -29.74 18.50 30.41
C ASP A 352 -30.48 19.84 30.29
N ARG A 353 -31.26 20.00 29.22
CA ARG A 353 -32.21 21.10 29.06
C ARG A 353 -33.25 21.02 30.18
N ARG A 354 -32.94 21.59 31.35
CA ARG A 354 -33.96 22.04 32.29
C ARG A 354 -34.61 23.28 31.68
N PRO A 355 -35.93 23.30 31.46
CA PRO A 355 -36.60 24.50 30.98
C PRO A 355 -36.40 25.62 32.00
N SER A 356 -35.79 26.71 31.55
CA SER A 356 -35.68 27.95 32.30
C SER A 356 -37.08 28.46 32.63
N THR A 357 -37.29 28.76 33.91
CA THR A 357 -38.45 29.40 34.48
C THR A 357 -38.66 30.79 33.85
N GLY A 358 -39.66 30.90 32.99
CA GLY A 358 -40.22 32.17 32.52
C GLY A 358 -41.44 32.56 33.35
N HIS A 359 -41.43 33.78 33.88
CA HIS A 359 -42.46 34.40 34.71
C HIS A 359 -43.91 34.30 34.18
N GLY A 360 -44.86 34.12 35.09
CA GLY A 360 -46.29 34.30 34.82
C GLY A 360 -47.20 34.05 36.04
N GLN A 361 -47.33 35.07 36.89
CA GLN A 361 -48.48 35.42 37.76
C GLN A 361 -49.24 34.35 38.57
N ALA A 362 -49.26 34.57 39.90
CA ALA A 362 -50.19 33.99 40.87
C ALA A 362 -51.64 34.52 40.67
N PRO A 363 -52.67 33.88 41.28
CA PRO A 363 -52.99 34.23 42.67
C PRO A 363 -53.49 33.09 43.59
N GLN A 364 -53.05 33.20 44.85
CA GLN A 364 -53.73 32.94 46.14
C GLN A 364 -54.62 31.69 46.35
N GLY A 365 -54.24 30.92 47.37
CA GLY A 365 -55.10 30.02 48.13
C GLY A 365 -54.43 29.64 49.46
N THR A 366 -55.08 29.96 50.57
CA THR A 366 -54.64 29.93 51.97
C THR A 366 -54.88 28.59 52.70
N GLY A 367 -54.11 28.34 53.77
CA GLY A 367 -54.33 27.34 54.84
C GLY A 367 -53.53 26.05 54.64
N GLY A 368 -52.84 25.44 55.61
CA GLY A 368 -52.59 25.64 57.04
C GLY A 368 -51.77 24.42 57.51
N GLN A 369 -50.89 24.62 58.51
CA GLN A 369 -50.46 23.71 59.61
C GLN A 369 -50.62 22.18 59.40
N GLU A 370 -49.65 21.31 59.70
CA GLU A 370 -49.11 21.00 61.03
C GLU A 370 -47.78 20.21 60.94
N GLU A 371 -47.09 20.19 62.07
CA GLU A 371 -45.81 19.55 62.42
C GLU A 371 -45.92 18.01 62.45
N GLU A 372 -44.79 17.30 62.34
CA GLU A 372 -44.33 16.29 63.32
C GLU A 372 -42.99 15.64 62.89
N GLU A 373 -42.04 15.68 63.83
CA GLU A 373 -40.76 14.97 63.85
C GLU A 373 -40.98 13.57 64.42
N GLU A 374 -40.27 12.55 63.94
CA GLU A 374 -39.89 11.38 64.76
C GLU A 374 -38.52 10.83 64.33
N GLU A 375 -37.61 10.82 65.31
CA GLU A 375 -36.43 9.96 65.45
C GLU A 375 -36.91 8.48 65.53
N ASP A 376 -36.16 7.39 65.33
CA ASP A 376 -34.89 7.03 65.96
C ASP A 376 -34.46 5.60 65.53
N GLU A 377 -33.24 5.26 65.95
CA GLU A 377 -32.68 3.94 66.27
C GLU A 377 -31.95 3.04 65.26
N ALA A 378 -30.75 2.69 65.75
CA ALA A 378 -29.72 1.81 65.24
C ALA A 378 -29.90 0.37 65.74
N GLY A 379 -29.37 -0.59 64.98
CA GLY A 379 -29.16 -1.97 65.41
C GLY A 379 -27.73 -2.41 65.12
N GLU A 380 -26.97 -2.66 66.18
CA GLU A 380 -25.74 -3.46 66.17
C GLU A 380 -26.09 -4.95 66.14
N GLU A 381 -25.24 -5.79 65.52
CA GLU A 381 -24.84 -7.10 66.08
C GLU A 381 -23.68 -7.74 65.28
N GLU A 382 -22.76 -8.33 66.04
CA GLU A 382 -21.40 -8.81 65.74
C GLU A 382 -21.30 -10.07 64.83
N LYS A 383 -20.09 -10.34 64.30
CA LYS A 383 -19.52 -11.71 64.29
C LYS A 383 -18.00 -11.80 64.06
N VAL A 384 -17.31 -12.19 65.15
CA VAL A 384 -16.31 -13.26 65.33
C VAL A 384 -15.01 -13.26 64.50
N GLU A 385 -13.90 -13.19 65.24
CA GLU A 385 -12.52 -13.49 64.84
C GLU A 385 -12.17 -14.98 65.05
N GLU A 386 -11.38 -15.57 64.14
CA GLU A 386 -10.45 -16.68 64.42
C GLU A 386 -9.13 -16.41 63.66
N GLU A 387 -8.01 -16.42 64.38
CA GLU A 387 -6.64 -16.35 63.85
C GLU A 387 -6.11 -17.75 63.47
N GLU A 388 -5.27 -17.84 62.44
CA GLU A 388 -3.98 -18.56 62.49
C GLU A 388 -3.09 -18.30 61.24
N ALA A 389 -1.87 -17.84 61.53
CA ALA A 389 -0.57 -18.14 60.92
C ALA A 389 -0.29 -17.88 59.41
N GLY A 390 0.38 -16.75 59.15
CA GLY A 390 1.76 -16.71 58.61
C GLY A 390 2.01 -16.95 57.11
N MET A 391 2.26 -15.87 56.35
CA MET A 391 3.39 -15.74 55.42
C MET A 391 3.49 -14.28 54.92
N THR A 392 4.61 -13.61 55.16
CA THR A 392 4.90 -12.28 54.62
C THR A 392 5.00 -12.33 53.09
N VAL A 393 4.01 -11.80 52.38
CA VAL A 393 4.12 -11.49 50.95
C VAL A 393 4.25 -9.98 50.80
N VAL A 394 5.44 -9.56 50.40
CA VAL A 394 5.76 -8.20 49.94
C VAL A 394 4.73 -7.79 48.89
N THR A 395 3.88 -6.82 49.21
CA THR A 395 3.02 -6.14 48.25
C THR A 395 3.90 -5.31 47.32
N GLN A 396 4.36 -5.92 46.22
CA GLN A 396 4.88 -5.15 45.09
C GLN A 396 3.75 -4.22 44.62
N HIS A 397 3.91 -2.94 44.90
CA HIS A 397 3.14 -1.87 44.28
C HIS A 397 3.06 -2.10 42.77
N LYS A 398 1.83 -2.21 42.26
CA LYS A 398 1.50 -2.09 40.84
C LYS A 398 2.18 -0.83 40.29
N ARG A 399 3.31 -0.98 39.61
CA ARG A 399 3.97 0.08 38.82
C ARG A 399 3.38 0.16 37.43
N HIS A 400 2.06 0.31 37.33
CA HIS A 400 1.43 0.80 36.12
C HIS A 400 0.68 2.08 36.50
N PRO A 401 1.02 3.24 35.92
CA PRO A 401 0.20 4.42 36.11
C PRO A 401 -1.16 4.11 35.48
N SER A 402 -2.19 4.00 36.30
CA SER A 402 -3.56 4.16 35.85
C SER A 402 -3.64 5.47 35.07
N LEU A 403 -4.36 5.48 33.94
CA LEU A 403 -4.75 6.74 33.31
C LEU A 403 -5.28 7.64 34.42
N ASP A 404 -4.60 8.77 34.63
CA ASP A 404 -5.16 9.85 35.41
C ASP A 404 -6.51 10.17 34.77
N GLU A 405 -7.60 10.25 35.55
CA GLU A 405 -8.97 10.37 35.05
C GLU A 405 -9.15 11.53 34.04
N GLY A 406 -8.20 12.48 34.03
CA GLY A 406 -8.07 13.61 33.12
C GLY A 406 -7.45 13.38 31.73
N GLN A 407 -6.97 12.18 31.34
CA GLN A 407 -6.40 11.97 29.98
C GLN A 407 -7.34 11.21 29.03
N ALA A 408 -7.38 11.64 27.77
CA ALA A 408 -8.06 11.00 26.65
C ALA A 408 -7.08 10.73 25.50
N ILE A 409 -7.35 9.72 24.67
CA ILE A 409 -6.52 9.39 23.50
C ILE A 409 -7.41 9.50 22.27
N ALA A 410 -6.95 10.28 21.28
CA ALA A 410 -7.62 10.42 20.00
C ALA A 410 -6.75 9.81 18.89
N SER A 411 -7.35 8.94 18.09
CA SER A 411 -6.76 8.40 16.86
C SER A 411 -7.53 8.95 15.67
N VAL A 412 -6.82 9.53 14.71
CA VAL A 412 -7.39 10.06 13.46
C VAL A 412 -6.71 9.38 12.29
N ILE A 413 -7.49 8.84 11.36
CA ILE A 413 -7.01 8.31 10.08
C ILE A 413 -7.65 9.10 8.93
N ILE A 414 -6.82 9.55 7.99
CA ILE A 414 -7.24 10.28 6.79
C ILE A 414 -6.78 9.51 5.55
N TYR A 415 -7.71 9.31 4.62
CA TYR A 415 -7.43 8.69 3.32
C TYR A 415 -7.57 9.75 2.21
N ARG A 416 -6.53 9.96 1.39
CA ARG A 416 -6.51 11.06 0.40
C ARG A 416 -7.18 10.73 -0.92
N THR A 417 -6.88 9.57 -1.50
CA THR A 417 -7.23 9.19 -2.88
C THR A 417 -8.29 8.08 -2.96
N LEU A 418 -9.05 7.91 -1.87
CA LEU A 418 -9.92 6.76 -1.64
C LEU A 418 -11.19 6.74 -2.51
N ALA A 419 -11.72 7.92 -2.87
CA ALA A 419 -13.04 8.05 -3.48
C ALA A 419 -13.19 7.26 -4.79
N SER A 420 -12.11 7.09 -5.56
CA SER A 420 -12.13 6.33 -6.83
C SER A 420 -12.01 4.81 -6.66
N LEU A 421 -11.68 4.33 -5.46
CA LEU A 421 -11.44 2.92 -5.15
C LEU A 421 -12.60 2.26 -4.39
N LEU A 422 -13.50 3.06 -3.80
CA LEU A 422 -14.63 2.56 -3.02
C LEU A 422 -15.75 1.99 -3.92
N PRO A 423 -16.49 0.96 -3.44
CA PRO A 423 -17.72 0.49 -4.09
C PRO A 423 -18.80 1.59 -4.16
N GLN A 424 -19.67 1.51 -5.17
CA GLN A 424 -20.74 2.49 -5.39
C GLN A 424 -21.76 2.60 -4.23
N HIS A 425 -21.89 1.57 -3.41
CA HIS A 425 -22.84 1.50 -2.27
C HIS A 425 -22.15 1.69 -0.91
N PHE A 426 -20.92 2.21 -0.89
CA PHE A 426 -20.23 2.49 0.37
C PHE A 426 -20.87 3.70 1.06
N ASP A 427 -21.37 3.49 2.28
CA ASP A 427 -22.02 4.52 3.08
C ASP A 427 -21.06 5.68 3.37
N THR A 428 -21.41 6.86 2.85
CA THR A 428 -20.62 8.08 2.96
C THR A 428 -20.56 8.68 4.35
N ASP A 429 -21.55 8.33 5.17
CA ASP A 429 -21.87 9.04 6.40
C ASP A 429 -21.28 8.36 7.64
N LYS A 430 -20.44 7.32 7.47
CA LYS A 430 -19.56 6.78 8.52
C LYS A 430 -18.44 7.74 8.95
N ARG A 431 -18.63 9.06 8.84
CA ARG A 431 -17.85 10.07 9.55
C ARG A 431 -18.25 10.08 11.03
N SER A 432 -18.09 8.93 11.70
CA SER A 432 -18.43 8.80 13.12
C SER A 432 -17.16 8.79 13.94
N LEU A 433 -16.82 9.93 14.54
CA LEU A 433 -15.89 9.97 15.67
C LEU A 433 -16.47 9.08 16.78
N ARG A 434 -15.91 7.88 16.96
CA ARG A 434 -16.27 7.00 18.09
C ARG A 434 -15.31 7.27 19.23
N CYS A 435 -15.74 8.09 20.18
CA CYS A 435 -15.06 8.23 21.46
C CYS A 435 -15.26 6.94 22.27
N HIS A 436 -14.21 6.14 22.42
CA HIS A 436 -14.24 4.94 23.25
C HIS A 436 -13.84 5.31 24.68
N TRP A 437 -14.80 5.21 25.59
CA TRP A 437 -14.59 5.42 27.02
C TRP A 437 -14.42 4.08 27.71
N GLY A 438 -13.30 3.87 28.40
CA GLY A 438 -13.18 2.79 29.36
C GLY A 438 -13.87 3.19 30.66
N TRP A 439 -15.15 2.88 30.83
CA TRP A 439 -15.81 2.95 32.13
C TRP A 439 -15.53 1.65 32.89
N GLY A 440 -14.88 1.77 34.05
CA GLY A 440 -14.98 0.74 35.07
C GLY A 440 -16.41 0.69 35.57
N LEU A 441 -17.06 -0.45 35.33
CA LEU A 441 -18.34 -0.90 35.90
C LEU A 441 -19.60 -0.08 35.51
N GLY A 442 -20.44 -0.71 34.68
CA GLY A 442 -21.90 -0.55 34.67
C GLY A 442 -22.47 0.74 34.05
N GLY A 443 -22.82 0.71 32.77
CA GLY A 443 -23.69 1.74 32.16
C GLY A 443 -23.59 1.80 30.64
N ALA A 444 -24.53 1.18 29.94
CA ALA A 444 -24.65 1.28 28.48
C ALA A 444 -25.29 2.62 28.09
N GLY A 445 -24.54 3.46 27.35
CA GLY A 445 -25.04 4.72 26.81
C GLY A 445 -24.04 5.35 25.83
N GLY A 446 -24.00 4.86 24.59
CA GLY A 446 -23.16 5.44 23.54
C GLY A 446 -23.88 6.57 22.78
N GLY A 447 -23.52 7.82 23.05
CA GLY A 447 -23.91 8.98 22.24
C GLY A 447 -23.00 9.16 21.02
N THR A 448 -23.59 9.40 19.85
CA THR A 448 -22.88 9.73 18.60
C THR A 448 -22.81 11.25 18.43
N TRP A 449 -21.60 11.80 18.22
CA TRP A 449 -21.40 13.22 17.89
C TRP A 449 -21.02 13.35 16.41
N GLY A 450 -21.78 14.13 15.65
CA GLY A 450 -21.51 14.40 14.23
C GLY A 450 -20.56 15.59 14.05
N VAL A 451 -19.47 15.41 13.30
CA VAL A 451 -18.56 16.50 12.89
C VAL A 451 -18.70 16.76 11.40
N LYS A 452 -18.81 18.05 11.06
CA LYS A 452 -19.08 18.54 9.71
C LYS A 452 -17.77 18.70 8.94
N ALA A 453 -17.40 17.72 8.10
CA ALA A 453 -16.31 17.86 7.12
C ALA A 453 -16.85 18.29 5.74
N LYS A 454 -16.03 19.00 4.94
CA LYS A 454 -16.39 19.45 3.57
C LYS A 454 -16.59 18.27 2.60
N PRO A 455 -17.25 18.47 1.44
CA PRO A 455 -17.89 17.39 0.65
C PRO A 455 -16.94 16.41 -0.07
N SER A 456 -15.63 16.63 -0.05
CA SER A 456 -14.68 15.90 -0.89
C SER A 456 -13.75 14.92 -0.16
N ILE A 457 -13.84 14.80 1.17
CA ILE A 457 -12.80 14.12 1.98
C ILE A 457 -13.41 13.21 3.04
N TRP A 458 -12.87 12.01 3.17
CA TRP A 458 -13.36 10.93 4.02
C TRP A 458 -12.44 10.75 5.23
N GLY A 459 -12.92 11.10 6.42
CA GLY A 459 -12.26 10.86 7.70
C GLY A 459 -13.25 10.26 8.67
N ILE A 460 -12.84 9.20 9.38
CA ILE A 460 -13.59 8.56 10.47
C ILE A 460 -12.94 8.96 11.79
#